data_AF-A0A6V7LPI4-F1
#
_entry.id   AF-A0A6V7LPI4-F1
#
_cell.length_a   1.000
_cell.length_b   1.000
_cell.length_c   1.000
_cell.angle_alpha   90.00
_cell.angle_beta   90.00
_cell.angle_gamma   90.00
#
_symmetry.space_group_name_H-M   'P 1'
#
loop_
_entity.id
_entity.type
_entity.pdbx_description
1 polymer ?
#
loop_
_entity_poly.entity_id
_entity_poly.type
_entity_poly.pdbx_seq_one_letter_code
_entity_poly.pdbx_strand_id
1 'polypeptide(L)' 'VTAVTQFLDLSLVYGSTDELAMNLRTFVGGRLRTEVRNQREWPPTTLNVTAMTCDRRTPSDICYLG' A
#
# COMPACT_ATOMS: atom_id res chain seq x y z
N VAL A 1 13.53 3.10 10.49
CA VAL A 1 13.22 2.80 9.07
C VAL A 1 12.54 4.03 8.49
N THR A 2 12.97 4.51 7.32
CA THR A 2 12.34 5.66 6.64
C THR A 2 11.31 5.14 5.62
N ALA A 3 10.14 5.80 5.53
CA ALA A 3 9.09 5.41 4.59
C ALA A 3 9.42 5.74 3.12
N VAL A 4 10.48 6.50 2.88
CA VAL A 4 10.90 6.97 1.55
C VAL A 4 12.41 6.80 1.36
N THR A 5 12.84 6.82 0.11
CA THR A 5 14.25 7.01 -0.25
C THR A 5 14.56 8.51 -0.36
N GLN A 6 15.85 8.86 -0.46
CA GLN A 6 16.29 10.25 -0.65
C GLN A 6 16.13 10.76 -2.10
N PHE A 7 15.57 9.92 -2.99
CA PHE A 7 15.40 10.22 -4.41
C PHE A 7 13.94 10.54 -4.73
N LEU A 8 13.71 11.17 -5.88
CA LEU A 8 12.38 11.34 -6.44
C LEU A 8 12.01 10.08 -7.26
N ASP A 9 11.84 8.94 -6.61
CA ASP A 9 11.72 7.62 -7.25
C ASP A 9 10.34 6.95 -7.08
N LEU A 10 9.35 7.70 -6.57
CA LEU A 10 8.01 7.19 -6.27
C LEU A 10 8.00 6.05 -5.23
N SER A 11 8.96 6.00 -4.31
CA SER A 11 8.97 5.05 -3.19
C SER A 11 7.69 5.08 -2.35
N LEU A 12 6.95 6.20 -2.34
CA LEU A 12 5.63 6.33 -1.71
C LEU A 12 4.54 5.47 -2.38
N VAL A 13 4.74 5.07 -3.64
CA VAL A 13 3.79 4.27 -4.44
C VAL A 13 4.31 2.84 -4.62
N TYR A 14 5.61 2.69 -4.82
CA TYR A 14 6.23 1.40 -5.13
C TYR A 14 6.95 0.73 -3.96
N GLY A 15 6.99 1.38 -2.80
CA GLY A 15 7.70 0.92 -1.61
C GLY A 15 9.18 1.35 -1.60
N SER A 16 9.70 1.63 -0.41
CA SER A 16 11.11 1.99 -0.19
C SER A 16 12.03 0.79 0.08
N THR A 17 11.48 -0.43 0.13
CA THR A 17 12.21 -1.69 0.30
C THR A 17 11.76 -2.72 -0.73
N ASP A 18 12.64 -3.65 -1.07
CA ASP A 18 12.33 -4.72 -2.03
C ASP A 18 11.16 -5.59 -1.56
N GLU A 19 11.10 -5.89 -0.26
CA GLU A 19 10.01 -6.67 0.32
C GLU A 19 8.65 -5.99 0.15
N LEU A 20 8.57 -4.69 0.44
CA LEU A 20 7.34 -3.91 0.25
C LEU A 20 6.97 -3.80 -1.24
N ALA A 21 7.96 -3.54 -2.10
CA ALA A 21 7.77 -3.46 -3.54
C ALA A 21 7.27 -4.78 -4.14
N MET A 22 7.76 -5.92 -3.64
CA MET A 22 7.27 -7.24 -4.03
C MET A 22 5.83 -7.47 -3.55
N ASN A 23 5.52 -7.11 -2.31
CA ASN A 23 4.19 -7.29 -1.73
C ASN A 23 3.11 -6.45 -2.42
N LEU A 24 3.47 -5.30 -2.98
CA LEU A 24 2.58 -4.40 -3.73
C LEU A 24 2.29 -4.86 -5.16
N ARG A 25 3.07 -5.78 -5.74
CA ARG A 25 2.95 -6.20 -7.15
C ARG A 25 2.05 -7.43 -7.32
N THR A 26 1.32 -7.46 -8.43
CA THR A 26 0.58 -8.67 -8.86
C THR A 26 1.47 -9.65 -9.61
N PHE A 27 2.60 -9.16 -10.16
CA PHE A 27 3.44 -9.87 -11.13
C PHE A 27 2.69 -10.30 -12.41
N VAL A 28 1.54 -9.68 -12.70
CA VAL A 28 0.75 -9.93 -13.91
C VAL A 28 0.61 -8.62 -14.69
N GLY A 29 1.09 -8.61 -15.94
CA GLY A 29 0.98 -7.45 -16.82
C GLY A 29 1.64 -6.16 -16.27
N GLY A 30 2.62 -6.29 -15.37
CA GLY A 30 3.30 -5.15 -14.73
C GLY A 30 2.45 -4.36 -13.73
N ARG A 31 1.34 -4.92 -13.23
CA ARG A 31 0.36 -4.20 -12.40
C ARG A 31 0.65 -4.29 -10.90
N LEU A 32 0.24 -3.24 -10.18
CA LEU A 32 0.10 -3.25 -8.72
C LEU A 32 -1.17 -3.98 -8.30
N ARG A 33 -1.17 -4.48 -7.07
CA ARG A 33 -2.35 -5.09 -6.45
C ARG A 33 -3.38 -4.01 -6.18
N THR A 34 -4.64 -4.33 -6.45
CA THR A 34 -5.77 -3.43 -6.26
C THR A 34 -6.98 -4.21 -5.77
N GLU A 35 -7.95 -3.51 -5.20
CA GLU A 35 -9.28 -4.02 -4.89
C GLU A 35 -10.32 -3.26 -5.70
N VAL A 36 -11.34 -3.95 -6.22
CA VAL A 36 -12.43 -3.30 -6.97
C VAL A 36 -13.58 -2.98 -6.01
N ARG A 37 -13.96 -1.71 -5.92
CA ARG A 37 -15.11 -1.23 -5.12
C ARG A 37 -15.93 -0.27 -5.96
N ASN A 38 -17.22 -0.55 -6.11
CA ASN A 38 -18.13 0.24 -6.95
C ASN A 38 -17.58 0.44 -8.37
N GLN A 39 -17.10 -0.63 -9.00
CA GLN A 39 -16.52 -0.66 -10.35
C GLN A 39 -15.26 0.23 -10.53
N ARG A 40 -14.61 0.62 -9.43
CA ARG A 40 -13.35 1.38 -9.44
C ARG A 40 -12.26 0.63 -8.71
N GLU A 41 -11.03 0.70 -9.22
CA GLU A 41 -9.85 0.16 -8.55
C GLU A 41 -9.39 1.08 -7.42
N TRP A 42 -9.10 0.48 -6.27
CA TRP A 42 -8.56 1.10 -5.07
C TRP A 42 -7.26 0.40 -4.66
N PRO A 43 -6.37 1.08 -3.93
CA PRO A 43 -5.20 0.43 -3.35
C PRO A 43 -5.61 -0.75 -2.44
N PRO A 44 -4.72 -1.74 -2.26
CA PRO A 44 -5.01 -2.89 -1.43
C PRO A 44 -5.07 -2.46 0.04
N THR A 45 -6.02 -3.02 0.78
CA THR A 45 -6.12 -2.76 2.22
C THR A 45 -5.24 -3.67 3.04
N THR A 46 -4.84 -3.19 4.22
CA THR A 46 -4.15 -4.01 5.22
C THR A 46 -5.12 -4.48 6.31
N LEU A 47 -5.13 -5.79 6.55
CA LEU A 47 -5.84 -6.43 7.67
C LEU A 47 -4.94 -6.54 8.92
N ASN A 48 -3.61 -6.51 8.72
CA ASN A 48 -2.63 -6.56 9.79
C ASN A 48 -2.33 -5.14 10.26
N VAL A 49 -3.29 -4.56 10.99
CA VAL A 49 -3.17 -3.24 11.61
C VAL A 49 -2.31 -3.37 12.87
N THR A 50 -0.99 -3.54 12.73
CA THR A 50 -0.06 -3.14 13.80
C THR A 50 0.04 -1.61 13.81
N ALA A 51 -1.10 -0.99 14.15
CA ALA A 51 -1.34 0.24 14.92
C ALA A 51 -0.39 1.47 14.85
N MET A 52 0.47 1.65 13.85
CA MET A 52 1.43 2.78 13.88
C MET A 52 1.43 3.70 12.65
N THR A 53 0.64 3.42 11.60
CA THR A 53 0.66 4.21 10.35
C THR A 53 -0.68 4.80 9.92
N CYS A 54 -1.81 4.28 10.40
CA CYS A 54 -3.12 4.89 10.17
C CYS A 54 -3.83 5.18 11.50
N ASP A 55 -4.31 6.42 11.68
CA ASP A 55 -5.13 6.83 12.82
C ASP A 55 -6.55 6.27 12.65
N ARG A 56 -6.71 4.97 12.91
CA ARG A 56 -7.97 4.27 12.79
C ARG A 56 -8.86 4.63 13.99
N ARG A 57 -9.85 5.49 13.79
CA ARG A 57 -10.80 5.97 14.81
C ARG A 57 -12.06 5.12 14.89
N THR A 58 -12.43 4.46 13.80
CA THR A 58 -13.62 3.60 13.71
C THR A 58 -13.30 2.22 13.11
N PRO A 59 -14.11 1.18 13.41
CA PRO A 59 -13.97 -0.12 12.76
C PRO A 59 -14.17 -0.08 11.24
N SER A 60 -14.89 0.92 10.71
CA SER A 60 -15.09 1.15 9.28
C SER A 60 -13.94 1.89 8.58
N ASP A 61 -12.99 2.43 9.33
CA ASP A 61 -11.87 3.15 8.74
C ASP A 61 -10.98 2.20 7.95
N ILE A 62 -10.61 2.64 6.75
CA ILE A 62 -9.82 1.87 5.80
C ILE A 62 -8.37 2.33 5.87
N CYS A 63 -7.45 1.37 5.98
CA CYS A 63 -6.02 1.62 5.85
C CYS A 63 -5.50 0.93 4.59
N TYR A 64 -4.82 1.71 3.75
CA TYR A 64 -4.18 1.21 2.53
C TYR A 64 -2.74 0.83 2.81
N LEU A 65 -2.23 -0.17 2.08
CA LEU A 65 -0.83 -0.56 2.12
C LEU A 65 0.02 0.51 1.42
N GLY A 66 1.05 1.02 2.09
CA GLY A 66 1.98 2.03 1.58
C GLY A 66 3.26 2.06 2.40
#